data_AF-A0A964NSK1-F1
#
_entry.id   AF-A0A964NSK1-F1
#
_cell.length_a   1.000
_cell.length_b   1.000
_cell.length_c   1.000
_cell.angle_alpha   90.00
_cell.angle_beta   90.00
_cell.angle_gamma   90.00
#
_symmetry.space_group_name_H-M   'P 1'
#
loop_
_entity.id
_entity.type
_entity.pdbx_description
1 polymer ?
#
loop_
_entity_poly.entity_id
_entity_poly.type
_entity_poly.pdbx_seq_one_letter_code
_entity_poly.pdbx_strand_id
1 'polypeptide(L)'
;MENVAPDPLLHRIDPLACMPEVDLVSSLPGAGPRLFQKRGRDRPVKIFAAALDRTLGDFLTRGIYAAAVKMHYANARLALYYRDDRPYKRDLVAINPYIDQKIVIAGDRATPLDVFYPHPDRADIPGTRDFIKIGLADPDIVLTPSMMVVEDLLRFDRHPIFRIPEDRVSELSDRLVGLGLDPNRWFCCLFYRQPNYDGRGATTYRDVDDRPFEALARHIIGDLGGQVVRLGHPGMRSFDIGPGFVDLSRLKNEFMVQAMAVSRARFMVTTLSGPAHLPGAFDVPYVVTNSLSIWGVWTPAGMIMPNHLFDATGKRFDIRELAAMGALNWGSVRHFTKNRGCRLVENSFEELRAVTDLLWSRSSDCPSWRPPAPVPMPAPTNRIDFLQPYCRSVTVVEFPELWPKS
;
A
#
# COMPACT_ATOMS: atom_id res chain seq x y z
N MET A 1 -38.48 -3.92 -10.30
CA MET A 1 -37.73 -2.72 -10.70
C MET A 1 -36.28 -3.12 -10.69
N GLU A 2 -35.62 -3.19 -11.85
CA GLU A 2 -34.16 -3.37 -11.89
C GLU A 2 -33.54 -2.16 -11.17
N ASN A 3 -32.87 -2.40 -10.04
CA ASN A 3 -32.05 -1.38 -9.39
C ASN A 3 -30.85 -1.14 -10.30
N VAL A 4 -30.97 -0.19 -11.22
CA VAL A 4 -29.83 0.29 -12.00
C VAL A 4 -28.88 0.96 -11.01
N ALA A 5 -27.69 0.37 -10.84
CA ALA A 5 -26.65 0.97 -10.03
C ALA A 5 -26.35 2.38 -10.55
N PRO A 6 -26.15 3.38 -9.68
CA PRO A 6 -25.82 4.72 -10.16
C PRO A 6 -24.54 4.70 -10.99
N ASP A 7 -24.51 5.50 -12.05
CA ASP A 7 -23.34 5.62 -12.90
C ASP A 7 -22.21 6.31 -12.12
N PRO A 8 -21.06 5.64 -11.89
CA PRO A 8 -19.96 6.24 -11.15
C PRO A 8 -19.36 7.39 -11.94
N LEU A 9 -19.12 8.51 -11.27
CA LEU A 9 -18.29 9.57 -11.81
C LEU A 9 -16.81 9.19 -11.59
N LEU A 10 -16.12 8.84 -12.68
CA LEU A 10 -14.71 8.44 -12.64
C LEU A 10 -13.81 9.62 -13.04
N HIS A 11 -12.93 9.99 -12.12
CA HIS A 11 -11.94 11.03 -12.31
C HIS A 11 -10.56 10.40 -12.44
N ARG A 12 -9.88 10.69 -13.55
CA ARG A 12 -8.45 10.41 -13.73
C ARG A 12 -7.71 11.65 -13.25
N ILE A 13 -7.14 11.59 -12.05
CA ILE A 13 -6.40 12.71 -11.47
C ILE A 13 -4.91 12.47 -11.66
N ASP A 14 -4.22 13.42 -12.30
CA ASP A 14 -2.77 13.48 -12.30
C ASP A 14 -2.30 14.10 -10.97
N PRO A 15 -1.57 13.36 -10.12
CA PRO A 15 -1.06 13.90 -8.87
C PRO A 15 -0.10 15.09 -9.03
N LEU A 16 0.47 15.36 -10.21
CA LEU A 16 1.33 16.54 -10.45
C LEU A 16 0.58 17.83 -10.70
N ALA A 17 -0.64 17.78 -11.25
CA ALA A 17 -1.49 18.98 -11.32
C ALA A 17 -1.73 19.58 -9.92
N CYS A 18 -1.43 18.79 -8.88
CA CYS A 18 -1.61 19.10 -7.47
C CYS A 18 -0.34 19.62 -6.78
N MET A 19 0.84 19.59 -7.42
CA MET A 19 2.09 20.08 -6.82
C MET A 19 2.56 21.36 -7.50
N PRO A 20 2.98 22.40 -6.73
CA PRO A 20 3.62 23.56 -7.34
C PRO A 20 4.86 23.10 -8.11
N GLU A 21 5.06 23.59 -9.33
CA GLU A 21 6.32 23.40 -10.05
C GLU A 21 7.45 23.91 -9.17
N VAL A 22 8.23 22.99 -8.60
CA VAL A 22 9.48 23.33 -7.93
C VAL A 22 10.54 23.26 -9.02
N ASP A 23 10.96 24.42 -9.50
CA ASP A 23 12.01 24.57 -10.50
C ASP A 23 13.36 24.18 -9.86
N LEU A 24 13.59 22.87 -9.77
CA LEU A 24 14.79 22.27 -9.19
C LEU A 24 15.92 22.37 -10.20
N VAL A 25 16.56 23.55 -10.23
CA VAL A 25 17.94 23.78 -10.68
C VAL A 25 18.23 23.22 -12.07
N SER A 26 17.88 24.00 -13.10
CA SER A 26 18.65 23.99 -14.33
C SER A 26 20.02 24.66 -14.06
N SER A 27 21.09 24.01 -14.50
CA SER A 27 22.50 24.45 -14.48
C SER A 27 23.33 24.21 -13.20
N LEU A 28 23.93 23.02 -13.12
CA LEU A 28 25.33 22.92 -12.68
C LEU A 28 26.21 22.73 -13.93
N PRO A 29 26.86 23.79 -14.44
CA PRO A 29 27.80 23.65 -15.55
C PRO A 29 29.10 23.00 -15.05
N GLY A 30 29.59 21.98 -15.77
CA GLY A 30 31.01 21.61 -15.72
C GLY A 30 31.41 20.30 -15.03
N ALA A 31 30.47 19.43 -14.63
CA ALA A 31 30.84 18.06 -14.25
C ALA A 31 30.93 17.16 -15.49
N GLY A 32 32.08 17.17 -16.17
CA GLY A 32 32.40 16.15 -17.16
C GLY A 32 32.24 14.75 -16.55
N PRO A 33 31.88 13.71 -17.34
CA PRO A 33 31.63 12.37 -16.84
C PRO A 33 32.91 11.83 -16.19
N ARG A 34 33.02 11.98 -14.86
CA ARG A 34 34.10 11.35 -14.11
C ARG A 34 33.90 9.86 -14.23
N LEU A 35 34.92 9.21 -14.79
CA LEU A 35 35.03 7.77 -14.94
C LEU A 35 34.62 7.08 -13.64
N PHE A 36 33.42 6.52 -13.61
CA PHE A 36 33.25 5.23 -12.94
C PHE A 36 34.28 4.32 -13.61
N GLN A 37 35.34 3.95 -12.88
CA GLN A 37 36.23 2.87 -13.31
C GLN A 37 35.37 1.74 -13.84
N LYS A 38 35.75 1.11 -14.96
CA LYS A 38 35.07 -0.06 -15.55
C LYS A 38 35.01 -1.18 -14.51
N ARG A 39 34.10 -1.08 -13.54
CA ARG A 39 33.65 -2.21 -12.72
C ARG A 39 33.10 -3.20 -13.73
N GLY A 40 33.55 -4.45 -13.66
CA GLY A 40 33.23 -5.48 -14.65
C GLY A 40 31.73 -5.49 -14.95
N ARG A 41 31.36 -5.47 -16.24
CA ARG A 41 29.96 -5.37 -16.70
C ARG A 41 29.05 -6.48 -16.17
N ASP A 42 29.63 -7.54 -15.60
CA ASP A 42 28.92 -8.76 -15.24
C ASP A 42 28.58 -8.87 -13.74
N ARG A 43 29.07 -7.97 -12.88
CA ARG A 43 28.74 -8.05 -11.44
C ARG A 43 27.34 -7.50 -11.16
N PRO A 44 26.61 -8.06 -10.17
CA PRO A 44 25.29 -7.55 -9.80
C PRO A 44 25.37 -6.11 -9.28
N VAL A 45 24.36 -5.30 -9.61
CA VAL A 45 24.07 -4.01 -8.97
C VAL A 45 23.58 -4.29 -7.55
N LYS A 46 24.29 -3.75 -6.56
CA LYS A 46 23.99 -3.97 -5.14
C LYS A 46 23.14 -2.82 -4.61
N ILE A 47 21.91 -3.12 -4.22
CA ILE A 47 20.96 -2.16 -3.67
C ILE A 47 20.84 -2.42 -2.18
N PHE A 48 21.15 -1.41 -1.37
CA PHE A 48 20.87 -1.40 0.05
C PHE A 48 19.65 -0.54 0.32
N ALA A 49 18.64 -1.07 1.01
CA ALA A 49 17.43 -0.33 1.36
C ALA A 49 17.14 -0.38 2.86
N ALA A 50 17.04 0.79 3.50
CA ALA A 50 16.74 0.91 4.92
C ALA A 50 15.24 1.12 5.18
N ALA A 51 14.53 0.08 5.61
CA ALA A 51 13.11 0.11 5.97
C ALA A 51 12.93 0.13 7.50
N LEU A 52 12.99 1.32 8.08
CA LEU A 52 13.09 1.52 9.54
C LEU A 52 11.77 1.90 10.23
N ASP A 53 10.64 1.92 9.52
CA ASP A 53 9.38 2.33 10.14
C ASP A 53 8.86 1.32 11.12
N ARG A 54 8.02 1.83 12.02
CA ARG A 54 7.28 1.04 13.01
C ARG A 54 5.83 0.79 12.59
N THR A 55 5.38 1.43 11.51
CA THR A 55 4.01 1.29 10.99
C THR A 55 3.99 0.29 9.85
N LEU A 56 2.89 -0.46 9.74
CA LEU A 56 2.71 -1.47 8.69
C LEU A 56 2.77 -0.85 7.30
N GLY A 57 2.08 0.29 7.12
CA GLY A 57 1.98 0.96 5.82
C GLY A 57 3.34 1.42 5.30
N ASP A 58 4.07 2.20 6.10
CA ASP A 58 5.35 2.75 5.69
C ASP A 58 6.38 1.62 5.44
N PHE A 59 6.40 0.59 6.29
CA PHE A 59 7.31 -0.54 6.09
C PHE A 59 7.00 -1.32 4.80
N LEU A 60 5.72 -1.59 4.54
CA LEU A 60 5.25 -2.27 3.33
C LEU A 60 5.58 -1.46 2.07
N THR A 61 5.26 -0.16 2.06
CA THR A 61 5.50 0.71 0.90
C THR A 61 6.99 0.91 0.61
N ARG A 62 7.86 0.94 1.63
CA ARG A 62 9.32 0.93 1.43
C ARG A 62 9.82 -0.37 0.82
N GLY A 63 9.28 -1.52 1.24
CA GLY A 63 9.57 -2.80 0.62
C GLY A 63 9.18 -2.86 -0.86
N ILE A 64 8.01 -2.28 -1.20
CA ILE A 64 7.52 -2.13 -2.57
C ILE A 64 8.44 -1.19 -3.36
N TYR A 65 8.80 -0.03 -2.81
CA TYR A 65 9.67 0.92 -3.49
C TYR A 65 11.04 0.31 -3.81
N ALA A 66 11.68 -0.32 -2.82
CA ALA A 66 12.99 -0.94 -3.01
C ALA A 66 12.95 -2.07 -4.04
N ALA A 67 11.88 -2.86 -4.06
CA ALA A 67 11.66 -3.89 -5.06
C ALA A 67 11.42 -3.29 -6.46
N ALA A 68 10.66 -2.20 -6.57
CA ALA A 68 10.48 -1.47 -7.83
C ALA A 68 11.83 -0.99 -8.39
N VAL A 69 12.69 -0.40 -7.54
CA VAL A 69 14.06 -0.02 -7.92
C VAL A 69 14.86 -1.23 -8.43
N LYS A 70 14.80 -2.38 -7.75
CA LYS A 70 15.49 -3.61 -8.20
C LYS A 70 15.04 -4.04 -9.60
N MET A 71 13.75 -3.97 -9.90
CA MET A 71 13.18 -4.41 -11.18
C MET A 71 13.69 -3.61 -12.40
N HIS A 72 14.31 -2.45 -12.19
CA HIS A 72 14.93 -1.68 -13.28
C HIS A 72 16.28 -2.25 -13.74
N TYR A 73 16.88 -3.18 -13.01
CA TYR A 73 18.22 -3.70 -13.28
C TYR A 73 18.21 -5.20 -13.55
N ALA A 74 18.92 -5.64 -14.59
CA ALA A 74 18.91 -7.02 -15.06
C ALA A 74 19.53 -8.00 -14.07
N ASN A 75 20.62 -7.56 -13.46
CA ASN A 75 21.39 -8.31 -12.49
C ASN A 75 21.52 -7.43 -11.26
N ALA A 76 20.50 -7.39 -10.41
CA ALA A 76 20.54 -6.65 -9.16
C ALA A 76 20.28 -7.55 -7.96
N ARG A 77 20.92 -7.20 -6.85
CA ARG A 77 20.69 -7.80 -5.54
C ARG A 77 20.21 -6.73 -4.58
N LEU A 78 19.04 -6.95 -4.00
CA LEU A 78 18.44 -6.10 -2.98
C LEU A 78 18.68 -6.70 -1.60
N ALA A 79 19.35 -5.92 -0.77
CA ALA A 79 19.46 -6.14 0.66
C ALA A 79 18.53 -5.20 1.41
N LEU A 80 17.55 -5.77 2.12
CA LEU A 80 16.64 -5.02 2.96
C LEU A 80 17.14 -5.02 4.40
N TYR A 81 17.38 -3.83 4.91
CA TYR A 81 17.81 -3.55 6.27
C TYR A 81 16.63 -3.08 7.11
N TYR A 82 16.31 -3.81 8.19
CA TYR A 82 15.15 -3.49 9.02
C TYR A 82 15.27 -3.92 10.48
N ARG A 83 14.47 -3.27 11.33
CA ARG A 83 14.24 -3.66 12.73
C ARG A 83 13.14 -4.69 12.81
N ASP A 84 13.39 -5.79 13.48
CA ASP A 84 12.37 -6.80 13.76
C ASP A 84 11.62 -6.51 15.07
N ASP A 85 11.07 -5.29 15.16
CA ASP A 85 10.38 -4.77 16.35
C ASP A 85 8.85 -4.88 16.25
N ARG A 86 8.35 -5.60 15.23
CA ARG A 86 6.93 -5.76 14.91
C ARG A 86 6.66 -7.15 14.35
N PRO A 87 5.59 -7.84 14.78
CA PRO A 87 5.34 -9.24 14.43
C PRO A 87 5.12 -9.47 12.93
N TYR A 88 4.61 -8.47 12.20
CA TYR A 88 4.32 -8.58 10.77
C TYR A 88 5.55 -8.40 9.85
N LYS A 89 6.69 -7.92 10.36
CA LYS A 89 7.81 -7.53 9.49
C LYS A 89 8.50 -8.73 8.85
N ARG A 90 8.71 -9.81 9.60
CA ARG A 90 9.26 -11.06 9.04
C ARG A 90 8.40 -11.61 7.92
N ASP A 91 7.08 -11.60 8.12
CA ASP A 91 6.12 -12.07 7.14
C ASP A 91 6.13 -11.19 5.88
N LEU A 92 6.13 -9.87 6.02
CA LEU A 92 6.26 -8.93 4.89
C LEU A 92 7.54 -9.14 4.08
N VAL A 93 8.64 -9.39 4.77
CA VAL A 93 9.92 -9.70 4.13
C VAL A 93 9.90 -11.08 3.47
N ALA A 94 9.16 -12.05 4.02
CA ALA A 94 9.00 -13.37 3.44
C ALA A 94 8.13 -13.34 2.18
N ILE A 95 7.11 -12.47 2.11
CA ILE A 95 6.23 -12.38 0.94
C ILE A 95 6.77 -11.50 -0.20
N ASN A 96 7.90 -10.82 -0.01
CA ASN A 96 8.51 -9.98 -1.04
C ASN A 96 9.61 -10.77 -1.77
N PRO A 97 9.34 -11.33 -2.97
CA PRO A 97 10.29 -12.21 -3.67
C PRO A 97 11.50 -11.45 -4.22
N TYR A 98 11.50 -10.12 -4.15
CA TYR A 98 12.58 -9.29 -4.67
C TYR A 98 13.70 -9.08 -3.65
N ILE A 99 13.54 -9.50 -2.39
CA ILE A 99 14.58 -9.36 -1.36
C ILE A 99 15.52 -10.56 -1.42
N ASP A 100 16.76 -10.33 -1.88
CA ASP A 100 17.79 -11.38 -1.91
C ASP A 100 18.47 -11.56 -0.56
N GLN A 101 18.55 -10.47 0.20
CA GLN A 101 19.22 -10.47 1.50
C GLN A 101 18.46 -9.69 2.56
N LYS A 102 18.35 -10.29 3.75
CA LYS A 102 17.66 -9.73 4.90
C LYS A 102 18.71 -9.36 5.95
N ILE A 103 18.75 -8.10 6.35
CA ILE A 103 19.64 -7.63 7.43
C ILE A 103 18.75 -7.18 8.58
N VAL A 104 18.66 -8.03 9.58
CA VAL A 104 17.84 -7.80 10.77
C VAL A 104 18.70 -7.18 11.85
N ILE A 105 18.28 -6.03 12.38
CA ILE A 105 18.94 -5.41 13.53
C ILE A 105 18.19 -5.66 14.82
N ALA A 106 18.97 -5.89 15.88
CA ALA A 106 18.48 -6.00 17.24
C ALA A 106 18.48 -4.62 17.93
N GLY A 107 17.36 -4.28 18.58
CA GLY A 107 17.23 -3.06 19.38
C GLY A 107 17.18 -1.76 18.59
N ASP A 108 17.53 -0.66 19.26
CA ASP A 108 17.42 0.70 18.72
C ASP A 108 18.71 1.23 18.07
N ARG A 109 19.77 0.41 18.03
CA ARG A 109 21.05 0.81 17.44
C ARG A 109 20.92 0.84 15.92
N ALA A 110 21.02 2.03 15.34
CA ALA A 110 21.19 2.19 13.91
C ALA A 110 22.58 1.72 13.50
N THR A 111 22.69 1.11 12.32
CA THR A 111 23.98 0.80 11.71
C THR A 111 24.63 2.13 11.32
N PRO A 112 25.84 2.42 11.82
CA PRO A 112 26.48 3.68 11.52
C PRO A 112 26.85 3.75 10.02
N LEU A 113 26.82 4.95 9.43
CA LEU A 113 27.06 5.15 7.99
C LEU A 113 28.48 4.73 7.55
N ASP A 114 29.38 4.64 8.51
CA ASP A 114 30.76 4.19 8.33
C ASP A 114 30.88 2.72 7.89
N VAL A 115 29.82 1.89 8.00
CA VAL A 115 29.83 0.53 7.45
C VAL A 115 29.91 0.47 5.92
N PHE A 116 29.59 1.56 5.24
CA PHE A 116 29.72 1.68 3.77
C PHE A 116 31.13 2.09 3.32
N TYR A 117 32.11 1.92 4.20
CA TYR A 117 33.52 2.18 3.90
C TYR A 117 34.31 0.87 4.00
N PRO A 118 34.64 0.20 2.88
CA PRO A 118 35.24 -1.14 2.87
C PRO A 118 36.75 -1.09 3.16
N HIS A 119 37.18 -0.37 4.19
CA HIS A 119 38.58 -0.31 4.58
C HIS A 119 38.91 -1.44 5.58
N PRO A 120 39.95 -2.24 5.35
CA PRO A 120 40.30 -3.39 6.20
C PRO A 120 40.50 -3.00 7.66
N ASP A 121 41.08 -1.82 7.93
CA ASP A 121 41.32 -1.31 9.29
C ASP A 121 40.04 -0.96 10.08
N ARG A 122 38.87 -0.97 9.45
CA ARG A 122 37.57 -0.73 10.11
C ARG A 122 36.78 -2.00 10.40
N ALA A 123 37.41 -3.17 10.23
CA ALA A 123 36.81 -4.46 10.58
C ALA A 123 36.39 -4.58 12.06
N ASP A 124 36.81 -3.66 12.92
CA ASP A 124 36.51 -3.67 14.35
C ASP A 124 35.25 -2.89 14.73
N ILE A 125 34.61 -2.18 13.79
CA ILE A 125 33.27 -1.61 14.01
C ILE A 125 32.26 -2.78 14.03
N PRO A 126 31.51 -2.98 15.14
CA PRO A 126 30.55 -4.09 15.25
C PRO A 126 29.57 -4.13 14.08
N GLY A 127 29.45 -5.29 13.42
CA GLY A 127 28.58 -5.52 12.26
C GLY A 127 29.22 -5.24 10.90
N THR A 128 30.37 -4.54 10.83
CA THR A 128 31.03 -4.22 9.55
C THR A 128 31.55 -5.46 8.84
N ARG A 129 32.06 -6.46 9.59
CA ARG A 129 32.53 -7.74 9.00
C ARG A 129 31.42 -8.49 8.28
N ASP A 130 30.20 -8.48 8.83
CA ASP A 130 29.06 -9.14 8.20
C ASP A 130 28.66 -8.41 6.91
N PHE A 131 28.64 -7.07 6.92
CA PHE A 131 28.41 -6.24 5.74
C PHE A 131 29.47 -6.45 4.63
N ILE A 132 30.74 -6.55 5.00
CA ILE A 132 31.83 -6.85 4.06
C ILE A 132 31.65 -8.26 3.49
N LYS A 133 31.40 -9.27 4.33
CA LYS A 133 31.25 -10.68 3.93
C LYS A 133 30.13 -10.88 2.91
N ILE A 134 29.06 -10.10 3.03
CA ILE A 134 27.89 -10.16 2.14
C ILE A 134 27.99 -9.16 0.97
N GLY A 135 29.11 -8.44 0.88
CA GLY A 135 29.42 -7.53 -0.22
C GLY A 135 28.70 -6.18 -0.17
N LEU A 136 28.05 -5.84 0.94
CA LEU A 136 27.24 -4.62 1.09
C LEU A 136 27.98 -3.45 1.74
N ALA A 137 29.27 -3.60 2.03
CA ALA A 137 30.13 -2.48 2.45
C ALA A 137 30.43 -1.47 1.32
N ASP A 138 30.01 -1.75 0.08
CA ASP A 138 30.18 -0.89 -1.09
C ASP A 138 28.96 -1.03 -2.02
N PRO A 139 27.75 -0.62 -1.58
CA PRO A 139 26.55 -0.73 -2.39
C PRO A 139 26.60 0.23 -3.58
N ASP A 140 25.95 -0.13 -4.69
CA ASP A 140 25.81 0.76 -5.84
C ASP A 140 24.69 1.79 -5.64
N ILE A 141 23.64 1.41 -4.91
CA ILE A 141 22.49 2.25 -4.59
C ILE A 141 22.18 2.13 -3.09
N VAL A 142 22.00 3.26 -2.43
CA VAL A 142 21.55 3.34 -1.04
C VAL A 142 20.20 4.05 -1.02
N LEU A 143 19.16 3.33 -0.60
CA LEU A 143 17.80 3.84 -0.43
C LEU A 143 17.54 4.13 1.05
N THR A 144 17.36 5.40 1.37
CA THR A 144 16.99 5.83 2.73
C THR A 144 15.48 5.93 2.89
N PRO A 145 14.96 5.89 4.14
CA PRO A 145 13.56 6.17 4.45
C PRO A 145 12.94 7.37 3.72
N SER A 146 13.69 8.46 3.57
CA SER A 146 13.22 9.71 2.95
C SER A 146 13.16 9.68 1.42
N MET A 147 13.82 8.70 0.79
CA MET A 147 13.77 8.50 -0.66
C MET A 147 12.60 7.58 -1.06
N MET A 148 12.16 6.71 -0.14
CA MET A 148 11.17 5.67 -0.40
C MET A 148 9.79 6.12 0.10
N VAL A 149 9.24 7.16 -0.53
CA VAL A 149 7.91 7.69 -0.21
C VAL A 149 6.85 7.03 -1.10
N VAL A 150 5.63 6.86 -0.58
CA VAL A 150 4.57 6.11 -1.28
C VAL A 150 4.09 6.86 -2.53
N GLU A 151 4.15 8.19 -2.50
CA GLU A 151 3.80 9.10 -3.58
C GLU A 151 4.62 8.82 -4.84
N ASP A 152 5.89 8.49 -4.66
CA ASP A 152 6.82 8.21 -5.75
C ASP A 152 6.61 6.81 -6.36
N LEU A 153 5.80 5.95 -5.74
CA LEU A 153 5.46 4.65 -6.35
C LEU A 153 4.72 4.83 -7.68
N LEU A 154 3.99 5.93 -7.85
CA LEU A 154 3.30 6.27 -9.10
C LEU A 154 4.27 6.66 -10.24
N ARG A 155 5.55 6.92 -9.93
CA ARG A 155 6.59 7.24 -10.93
C ARG A 155 7.14 6.01 -11.63
N PHE A 156 7.02 4.84 -11.00
CA PHE A 156 7.47 3.60 -11.62
C PHE A 156 6.45 3.16 -12.68
N ASP A 157 6.96 2.81 -13.87
CA ASP A 157 6.17 2.15 -14.91
C ASP A 157 5.78 0.72 -14.52
N ARG A 158 6.40 0.17 -13.46
CA ARG A 158 6.27 -1.22 -13.04
C ARG A 158 6.21 -1.32 -11.52
N HIS A 159 5.43 -2.28 -11.07
CA HIS A 159 5.15 -2.49 -9.66
C HIS A 159 5.47 -3.91 -9.26
N PRO A 160 6.18 -4.13 -8.14
CA PRO A 160 6.50 -5.47 -7.69
C PRO A 160 5.25 -6.16 -7.16
N ILE A 161 5.06 -7.41 -7.59
CA ILE A 161 4.00 -8.28 -7.08
C ILE A 161 4.56 -9.23 -6.03
N PHE A 162 4.01 -9.17 -4.83
CA PHE A 162 4.32 -10.01 -3.67
C PHE A 162 3.74 -11.42 -3.84
N ARG A 163 4.28 -12.37 -3.09
CA ARG A 163 3.95 -13.80 -3.14
C ARG A 163 3.90 -14.40 -1.76
N ILE A 164 2.83 -15.13 -1.49
CA ILE A 164 2.85 -16.09 -0.39
C ILE A 164 3.89 -17.17 -0.73
N PRO A 165 4.85 -17.49 0.15
CA PRO A 165 5.80 -18.56 -0.06
C PRO A 165 5.09 -19.87 -0.41
N GLU A 166 5.53 -20.56 -1.46
CA GLU A 166 4.84 -21.73 -2.02
C GLU A 166 4.64 -22.84 -0.99
N ASP A 167 5.64 -23.04 -0.13
CA ASP A 167 5.65 -24.01 0.98
C ASP A 167 4.63 -23.68 2.09
N ARG A 168 4.05 -22.47 2.10
CA ARG A 168 3.04 -22.02 3.06
C ARG A 168 1.63 -21.96 2.49
N VAL A 169 1.46 -22.06 1.16
CA VAL A 169 0.16 -21.84 0.51
C VAL A 169 -0.90 -22.84 0.99
N SER A 170 -0.56 -24.14 1.09
CA SER A 170 -1.53 -25.16 1.54
C SER A 170 -1.97 -24.89 2.98
N GLU A 171 -1.02 -24.77 3.90
CA GLU A 171 -1.28 -24.50 5.33
C GLU A 171 -2.17 -23.27 5.53
N LEU A 172 -1.84 -22.16 4.86
CA LEU A 172 -2.59 -20.91 5.00
C LEU A 172 -3.97 -20.99 4.34
N SER A 173 -4.11 -21.73 3.25
CA SER A 173 -5.41 -22.02 2.63
C SER A 173 -6.28 -22.84 3.57
N ASP A 174 -5.75 -23.93 4.11
CA ASP A 174 -6.43 -24.82 5.05
C ASP A 174 -6.84 -24.05 6.32
N ARG A 175 -5.99 -23.13 6.77
CA ARG A 175 -6.30 -22.23 7.88
C ARG A 175 -7.50 -21.34 7.59
N LEU A 176 -7.59 -20.74 6.40
CA LEU A 176 -8.75 -19.92 6.01
C LEU A 176 -10.03 -20.76 5.87
N VAL A 177 -9.92 -21.97 5.30
CA VAL A 177 -11.06 -22.91 5.22
C VAL A 177 -11.53 -23.33 6.61
N GLY A 178 -10.61 -23.67 7.51
CA GLY A 178 -10.92 -24.00 8.89
C GLY A 178 -11.52 -22.85 9.70
N LEU A 179 -11.36 -21.60 9.25
CA LEU A 179 -11.99 -20.41 9.81
C LEU A 179 -13.37 -20.11 9.19
N GLY A 180 -13.84 -20.94 8.25
CA GLY A 180 -15.19 -20.87 7.67
C GLY A 180 -15.26 -20.33 6.24
N LEU A 181 -14.12 -20.14 5.56
CA LEU A 181 -14.10 -19.67 4.17
C LEU A 181 -14.28 -20.85 3.19
N ASP A 182 -15.29 -20.81 2.35
CA ASP A 182 -15.51 -21.79 1.28
C ASP A 182 -14.55 -21.53 0.10
N PRO A 183 -13.70 -22.49 -0.30
CA PRO A 183 -12.77 -22.33 -1.42
C PRO A 183 -13.46 -22.27 -2.79
N ASN A 184 -14.70 -22.76 -2.90
CA ASN A 184 -15.46 -22.78 -4.16
C ASN A 184 -16.28 -21.51 -4.40
N ARG A 185 -16.28 -20.57 -3.43
CA ARG A 185 -16.99 -19.29 -3.53
C ARG A 185 -15.98 -18.14 -3.51
N TRP A 186 -16.23 -17.11 -4.30
CA TRP A 186 -15.46 -15.88 -4.21
C TRP A 186 -15.66 -15.21 -2.85
N PHE A 187 -14.68 -14.40 -2.46
CA PHE A 187 -14.75 -13.56 -1.27
C PHE A 187 -14.05 -12.24 -1.52
N CYS A 188 -14.37 -11.23 -0.71
CA CYS A 188 -13.63 -9.98 -0.67
C CYS A 188 -13.01 -9.75 0.72
N CYS A 189 -11.98 -8.92 0.78
CA CYS A 189 -11.46 -8.43 2.05
C CYS A 189 -12.07 -7.07 2.42
N LEU A 190 -12.38 -6.89 3.70
CA LEU A 190 -12.75 -5.60 4.28
C LEU A 190 -11.72 -5.17 5.31
N PHE A 191 -11.29 -3.91 5.26
CA PHE A 191 -10.52 -3.29 6.32
C PHE A 191 -10.99 -1.86 6.59
N TYR A 192 -11.17 -1.49 7.85
CA TYR A 192 -11.43 -0.11 8.20
C TYR A 192 -10.77 0.24 9.53
N ARG A 193 -10.33 1.48 9.65
CA ARG A 193 -9.55 1.94 10.80
C ARG A 193 -10.46 2.30 11.97
N GLN A 194 -10.07 1.87 13.16
CA GLN A 194 -10.72 2.18 14.44
C GLN A 194 -9.69 2.76 15.45
N PRO A 195 -10.13 3.50 16.47
CA PRO A 195 -9.23 4.23 17.38
C PRO A 195 -8.35 3.35 18.29
N ASN A 196 -8.61 2.04 18.37
CA ASN A 196 -8.03 1.12 19.36
C ASN A 196 -6.80 0.34 18.87
N TYR A 197 -5.91 0.97 18.10
CA TYR A 197 -4.67 0.32 17.65
C TYR A 197 -3.51 0.66 18.59
N ASP A 198 -2.99 -0.33 19.33
CA ASP A 198 -1.97 -0.13 20.36
C ASP A 198 -0.69 0.56 19.86
N GLY A 199 -0.37 0.42 18.56
CA GLY A 199 0.81 1.03 17.96
C GLY A 199 0.68 2.51 17.61
N ARG A 200 -0.50 3.13 17.77
CA ARG A 200 -0.73 4.55 17.43
C ARG A 200 -1.96 5.10 18.15
N GLY A 201 -1.86 6.30 18.73
CA GLY A 201 -3.02 6.97 19.33
C GLY A 201 -4.18 7.19 18.36
N ALA A 202 -5.39 7.29 18.92
CA ALA A 202 -6.61 7.60 18.20
C ALA A 202 -6.49 8.89 17.39
N THR A 203 -7.15 8.93 16.22
CA THR A 203 -7.13 10.08 15.31
C THR A 203 -8.53 10.37 14.82
N THR A 204 -9.07 11.54 15.17
CA THR A 204 -10.46 11.94 14.88
C THR A 204 -10.83 12.05 13.40
N TYR A 205 -9.85 11.98 12.49
CA TYR A 205 -10.05 12.19 11.05
C TYR A 205 -9.71 10.96 10.20
N ARG A 206 -9.14 9.89 10.77
CA ARG A 206 -8.86 8.63 10.03
C ARG A 206 -9.66 7.44 10.55
N ASP A 207 -10.08 7.51 11.80
CA ASP A 207 -10.92 6.47 12.38
C ASP A 207 -12.33 6.68 11.85
N VAL A 208 -13.01 5.61 11.47
CA VAL A 208 -14.33 5.66 10.81
C VAL A 208 -15.41 4.96 11.61
N ASP A 209 -16.67 5.29 11.34
CA ASP A 209 -17.81 4.52 11.80
C ASP A 209 -17.79 3.12 11.15
N ASP A 210 -18.01 2.09 11.96
CA ASP A 210 -17.98 0.72 11.50
C ASP A 210 -19.34 0.19 11.04
N ARG A 211 -20.44 0.86 11.42
CA ARG A 211 -21.81 0.46 11.05
C ARG A 211 -22.02 0.37 9.53
N PRO A 212 -21.54 1.32 8.70
CA PRO A 212 -21.65 1.20 7.24
C PRO A 212 -20.90 -0.02 6.69
N PHE A 213 -19.75 -0.39 7.27
CA PHE A 213 -18.97 -1.56 6.84
C PHE A 213 -19.61 -2.88 7.26
N GLU A 214 -20.30 -2.92 8.41
CA GLU A 214 -21.12 -4.08 8.77
C GLU A 214 -22.30 -4.26 7.81
N ALA A 215 -23.00 -3.17 7.48
CA ALA A 215 -24.07 -3.20 6.49
C ALA A 215 -23.55 -3.65 5.12
N LEU A 216 -22.36 -3.18 4.73
CA LEU A 216 -21.69 -3.59 3.50
C LEU A 216 -21.39 -5.10 3.49
N ALA A 217 -20.89 -5.65 4.59
CA ALA A 217 -20.62 -7.07 4.69
C ALA A 217 -21.91 -7.91 4.56
N ARG A 218 -23.03 -7.46 5.15
CA ARG A 218 -24.34 -8.11 4.96
C ARG A 218 -24.79 -8.08 3.51
N HIS A 219 -24.64 -6.94 2.83
CA HIS A 219 -24.97 -6.79 1.42
C HIS A 219 -24.15 -7.76 0.53
N ILE A 220 -22.84 -7.84 0.76
CA ILE A 220 -21.96 -8.74 -0.01
C ILE A 220 -22.36 -10.21 0.15
N ILE A 221 -22.71 -10.62 1.37
CA ILE A 221 -23.10 -12.00 1.66
C ILE A 221 -24.51 -12.31 1.14
N GLY A 222 -25.48 -11.46 1.46
CA GLY A 222 -26.90 -11.68 1.20
C GLY A 222 -27.32 -11.39 -0.24
N ASP A 223 -26.82 -10.31 -0.83
CA ASP A 223 -27.29 -9.81 -2.12
C ASP A 223 -26.36 -10.21 -3.27
N LEU A 224 -25.04 -10.18 -3.05
CA LEU A 224 -24.04 -10.55 -4.06
C LEU A 224 -23.65 -12.04 -4.02
N GLY A 225 -24.02 -12.76 -2.95
CA GLY A 225 -23.72 -14.19 -2.77
C GLY A 225 -22.25 -14.50 -2.44
N GLY A 226 -21.47 -13.49 -2.07
CA GLY A 226 -20.06 -13.62 -1.73
C GLY A 226 -19.79 -14.07 -0.29
N GLN A 227 -18.52 -14.03 0.07
CA GLN A 227 -18.05 -14.13 1.45
C GLN A 227 -17.21 -12.90 1.78
N VAL A 228 -17.06 -12.61 3.07
CA VAL A 228 -16.35 -11.43 3.57
C VAL A 228 -15.29 -11.86 4.58
N VAL A 229 -14.05 -11.46 4.31
CA VAL A 229 -12.95 -11.61 5.27
C VAL A 229 -12.59 -10.23 5.82
N ARG A 230 -12.84 -10.01 7.10
CA ARG A 230 -12.43 -8.79 7.80
C ARG A 230 -10.98 -8.90 8.27
N LEU A 231 -10.17 -7.92 7.92
CA LEU A 231 -8.78 -7.78 8.35
C LEU A 231 -8.66 -6.82 9.52
N GLY A 232 -7.54 -6.87 10.23
CA GLY A 232 -7.14 -5.81 11.16
C GLY A 232 -6.54 -6.27 12.48
N HIS A 233 -6.72 -5.44 13.51
CA HIS A 233 -6.10 -5.60 14.83
C HIS A 233 -7.11 -6.12 15.87
N PRO A 234 -6.69 -6.96 16.84
CA PRO A 234 -7.57 -7.47 17.91
C PRO A 234 -8.33 -6.42 18.72
N GLY A 235 -7.81 -5.19 18.79
CA GLY A 235 -8.48 -4.06 19.45
C GLY A 235 -9.72 -3.51 18.72
N MET A 236 -9.98 -3.93 17.49
CA MET A 236 -11.18 -3.54 16.73
C MET A 236 -12.45 -4.07 17.41
N ARG A 237 -13.59 -3.37 17.26
CA ARG A 237 -14.88 -3.82 17.79
C ARG A 237 -15.26 -5.15 17.13
N SER A 238 -15.68 -6.13 17.93
CA SER A 238 -16.18 -7.40 17.43
C SER A 238 -17.62 -7.24 16.92
N PHE A 239 -17.95 -7.94 15.86
CA PHE A 239 -19.33 -8.17 15.42
C PHE A 239 -19.38 -9.48 14.64
N ASP A 240 -20.59 -10.05 14.55
CA ASP A 240 -20.85 -11.28 13.82
C ASP A 240 -22.00 -11.05 12.83
N ILE A 241 -21.84 -11.60 11.63
CA ILE A 241 -22.83 -11.56 10.54
C ILE A 241 -23.37 -12.97 10.24
N GLY A 242 -22.74 -14.03 10.76
CA GLY A 242 -23.10 -15.41 10.50
C GLY A 242 -22.35 -16.02 9.30
N PRO A 243 -22.91 -17.06 8.67
CA PRO A 243 -22.25 -17.81 7.60
C PRO A 243 -21.74 -16.93 6.45
N GLY A 244 -20.50 -17.16 6.02
CA GLY A 244 -19.83 -16.38 4.97
C GLY A 244 -19.06 -15.17 5.47
N PHE A 245 -19.04 -14.90 6.78
CA PHE A 245 -18.19 -13.87 7.40
C PHE A 245 -17.05 -14.48 8.22
N VAL A 246 -15.82 -14.04 7.96
CA VAL A 246 -14.60 -14.48 8.68
C VAL A 246 -13.89 -13.25 9.24
N ASP A 247 -13.76 -13.16 10.57
CA ASP A 247 -13.06 -12.03 11.23
C ASP A 247 -11.62 -12.39 11.64
N LEU A 248 -10.65 -12.08 10.77
CA LEU A 248 -9.24 -12.28 11.05
C LEU A 248 -8.67 -11.24 12.02
N SER A 249 -9.39 -10.15 12.32
CA SER A 249 -8.92 -9.18 13.32
C SER A 249 -8.84 -9.80 14.72
N ARG A 250 -9.56 -10.91 14.98
CA ARG A 250 -9.50 -11.64 16.24
C ARG A 250 -8.18 -12.40 16.44
N LEU A 251 -7.44 -12.66 15.36
CA LEU A 251 -6.22 -13.45 15.39
C LEU A 251 -5.01 -12.59 15.75
N LYS A 252 -4.32 -12.94 16.83
CA LYS A 252 -3.10 -12.26 17.27
C LYS A 252 -1.90 -12.78 16.49
N ASN A 253 -1.07 -11.88 15.99
CA ASN A 253 0.20 -12.19 15.32
C ASN A 253 0.07 -13.13 14.09
N GLU A 254 -1.09 -13.14 13.44
CA GLU A 254 -1.39 -14.00 12.28
C GLU A 254 -1.41 -13.17 10.99
N PHE A 255 -0.36 -12.36 10.79
CA PHE A 255 -0.29 -11.46 9.64
C PHE A 255 -0.23 -12.24 8.32
N MET A 256 0.52 -13.34 8.26
CA MET A 256 0.59 -14.18 7.06
C MET A 256 -0.79 -14.72 6.62
N VAL A 257 -1.69 -15.03 7.56
CA VAL A 257 -3.07 -15.44 7.24
C VAL A 257 -3.86 -14.28 6.63
N GLN A 258 -3.71 -13.07 7.17
CA GLN A 258 -4.32 -11.86 6.59
C GLN A 258 -3.77 -11.55 5.19
N ALA A 259 -2.45 -11.69 4.99
CA ALA A 259 -1.81 -11.51 3.69
C ALA A 259 -2.29 -12.57 2.67
N MET A 260 -2.43 -13.83 3.10
CA MET A 260 -2.98 -14.89 2.27
C MET A 260 -4.42 -14.57 1.84
N ALA A 261 -5.27 -14.12 2.78
CA ALA A 261 -6.63 -13.71 2.46
C ALA A 261 -6.66 -12.60 1.39
N VAL A 262 -5.85 -11.54 1.55
CA VAL A 262 -5.76 -10.49 0.52
C VAL A 262 -5.31 -11.06 -0.81
N SER A 263 -4.26 -11.89 -0.84
CA SER A 263 -3.70 -12.45 -2.08
C SER A 263 -4.68 -13.32 -2.88
N ARG A 264 -5.74 -13.83 -2.23
CA ARG A 264 -6.78 -14.69 -2.81
C ARG A 264 -8.14 -13.99 -2.96
N ALA A 265 -8.25 -12.75 -2.52
CA ALA A 265 -9.50 -12.02 -2.58
C ALA A 265 -9.86 -11.65 -4.02
N ARG A 266 -11.16 -11.63 -4.31
CA ARG A 266 -11.71 -11.13 -5.56
C ARG A 266 -11.41 -9.63 -5.72
N PHE A 267 -11.65 -8.88 -4.64
CA PHE A 267 -11.29 -7.48 -4.47
C PHE A 267 -11.20 -7.12 -2.97
N MET A 268 -10.77 -5.88 -2.66
CA MET A 268 -10.73 -5.35 -1.29
C MET A 268 -11.37 -3.96 -1.19
N VAL A 269 -12.18 -3.75 -0.14
CA VAL A 269 -12.67 -2.42 0.24
C VAL A 269 -11.97 -2.04 1.55
N THR A 270 -11.28 -0.90 1.54
CA THR A 270 -10.42 -0.52 2.66
C THR A 270 -10.46 0.97 2.96
N THR A 271 -10.23 1.37 4.21
CA THR A 271 -9.87 2.78 4.52
C THR A 271 -8.37 3.03 4.39
N LEU A 272 -7.94 4.29 4.33
CA LEU A 272 -6.52 4.67 4.24
C LEU A 272 -5.74 4.29 5.53
N SER A 273 -5.07 3.14 5.51
CA SER A 273 -4.21 2.62 6.59
C SER A 273 -3.17 1.64 6.04
N GLY A 274 -2.32 1.10 6.90
CA GLY A 274 -1.27 0.16 6.49
C GLY A 274 -1.75 -1.02 5.63
N PRO A 275 -2.84 -1.72 6.02
CA PRO A 275 -3.39 -2.81 5.20
C PRO A 275 -3.87 -2.40 3.81
N ALA A 276 -4.14 -1.11 3.57
CA ALA A 276 -4.65 -0.63 2.29
C ALA A 276 -3.65 -0.78 1.13
N HIS A 277 -2.37 -0.99 1.43
CA HIS A 277 -1.34 -1.20 0.41
C HIS A 277 -1.15 -2.68 0.03
N LEU A 278 -1.68 -3.63 0.82
CA LEU A 278 -1.60 -5.06 0.51
C LEU A 278 -2.27 -5.45 -0.81
N PRO A 279 -3.49 -4.98 -1.16
CA PRO A 279 -4.11 -5.39 -2.41
C PRO A 279 -3.28 -4.94 -3.62
N GLY A 280 -2.72 -3.73 -3.60
CA GLY A 280 -1.78 -3.28 -4.63
C GLY A 280 -0.52 -4.16 -4.72
N ALA A 281 0.00 -4.63 -3.58
CA ALA A 281 1.17 -5.52 -3.55
C ALA A 281 0.88 -6.91 -4.13
N PHE A 282 -0.37 -7.38 -4.09
CA PHE A 282 -0.78 -8.67 -4.64
C PHE A 282 -1.50 -8.57 -6.00
N ASP A 283 -1.60 -7.37 -6.57
CA ASP A 283 -2.37 -7.06 -7.79
C ASP A 283 -3.85 -7.48 -7.69
N VAL A 284 -4.46 -7.18 -6.54
CA VAL A 284 -5.87 -7.43 -6.23
C VAL A 284 -6.64 -6.12 -6.44
N PRO A 285 -7.76 -6.11 -7.19
CA PRO A 285 -8.60 -4.92 -7.34
C PRO A 285 -9.05 -4.37 -5.99
N TYR A 286 -9.02 -3.04 -5.82
CA TYR A 286 -9.38 -2.46 -4.52
C TYR A 286 -9.86 -1.03 -4.60
N VAL A 287 -10.52 -0.59 -3.53
CA VAL A 287 -10.85 0.82 -3.30
C VAL A 287 -10.42 1.27 -1.91
N VAL A 288 -9.78 2.43 -1.84
CA VAL A 288 -9.47 3.14 -0.60
C VAL A 288 -10.59 4.17 -0.34
N THR A 289 -11.52 3.84 0.55
CA THR A 289 -12.66 4.67 0.95
C THR A 289 -12.32 5.56 2.14
N ASN A 290 -13.14 6.60 2.38
CA ASN A 290 -12.90 7.59 3.43
C ASN A 290 -11.47 8.13 3.40
N SER A 291 -10.91 8.29 2.19
CA SER A 291 -9.51 8.70 2.05
C SER A 291 -9.36 10.19 2.29
N LEU A 292 -8.24 10.58 2.90
CA LEU A 292 -7.83 11.98 3.09
C LEU A 292 -6.78 12.41 2.07
N SER A 293 -6.32 11.48 1.25
CA SER A 293 -5.32 11.74 0.22
C SER A 293 -5.48 10.83 -0.98
N ILE A 294 -4.87 11.23 -2.09
CA ILE A 294 -4.81 10.41 -3.30
C ILE A 294 -3.69 9.35 -3.28
N TRP A 295 -2.89 9.31 -2.21
CA TRP A 295 -1.66 8.50 -2.13
C TRP A 295 -1.87 7.07 -1.60
N GLY A 296 -3.12 6.69 -1.33
CA GLY A 296 -3.48 5.31 -0.95
C GLY A 296 -3.47 4.31 -2.11
N VAL A 297 -3.44 4.81 -3.35
CA VAL A 297 -3.47 4.00 -4.57
C VAL A 297 -2.25 4.31 -5.42
N TRP A 298 -1.53 3.26 -5.78
CA TRP A 298 -0.31 3.34 -6.56
C TRP A 298 -0.26 2.31 -7.70
N THR A 299 -1.29 1.46 -7.84
CA THR A 299 -1.46 0.54 -8.97
C THR A 299 -2.74 0.86 -9.77
N PRO A 300 -2.82 0.44 -11.04
CA PRO A 300 -4.02 0.63 -11.87
C PRO A 300 -5.25 -0.13 -11.36
N ALA A 301 -5.05 -1.16 -10.53
CA ALA A 301 -6.11 -1.96 -9.92
C ALA A 301 -6.82 -1.24 -8.76
N GLY A 302 -6.25 -0.14 -8.27
CA GLY A 302 -6.80 0.62 -7.17
C GLY A 302 -7.68 1.80 -7.59
N MET A 303 -8.65 2.12 -6.74
CA MET A 303 -9.48 3.33 -6.81
C MET A 303 -9.48 4.05 -5.47
N ILE A 304 -9.80 5.34 -5.47
CA ILE A 304 -9.95 6.13 -4.25
C ILE A 304 -11.34 6.73 -4.20
N MET A 305 -11.99 6.58 -3.06
CA MET A 305 -13.21 7.30 -2.72
C MET A 305 -12.90 8.20 -1.51
N PRO A 306 -12.66 9.50 -1.74
CA PRO A 306 -12.31 10.44 -0.67
C PRO A 306 -13.49 10.68 0.28
N ASN A 307 -13.18 11.10 1.50
CA ASN A 307 -14.18 11.75 2.35
C ASN A 307 -14.72 13.02 1.68
N HIS A 308 -15.94 13.39 2.02
CA HIS A 308 -16.48 14.68 1.63
C HIS A 308 -15.92 15.77 2.53
N LEU A 309 -15.43 16.84 1.93
CA LEU A 309 -15.02 18.05 2.62
C LEU A 309 -16.08 19.13 2.39
N PHE A 310 -16.63 19.67 3.45
CA PHE A 310 -17.56 20.79 3.44
C PHE A 310 -16.90 22.01 4.06
N ASP A 311 -17.10 23.18 3.47
CA ASP A 311 -16.66 24.44 4.07
C ASP A 311 -17.57 24.86 5.24
N ALA A 312 -17.23 25.99 5.87
CA ALA A 312 -17.98 26.53 7.01
C ALA A 312 -19.42 26.97 6.65
N THR A 313 -19.74 27.13 5.37
CA THR A 313 -21.09 27.48 4.89
C THR A 313 -21.94 26.25 4.60
N GLY A 314 -21.36 25.04 4.69
CA GLY A 314 -22.01 23.80 4.32
C GLY A 314 -21.92 23.48 2.83
N LYS A 315 -21.16 24.24 2.04
CA LYS A 315 -20.90 23.92 0.64
C LYS A 315 -19.80 22.85 0.56
N ARG A 316 -20.05 21.80 -0.22
CA ARG A 316 -19.06 20.77 -0.51
C ARG A 316 -17.98 21.32 -1.45
N PHE A 317 -16.72 20.99 -1.20
CA PHE A 317 -15.63 21.21 -2.14
C PHE A 317 -15.70 20.21 -3.31
N ASP A 318 -15.43 20.69 -4.53
CA ASP A 318 -15.24 19.81 -5.68
C ASP A 318 -13.91 19.06 -5.57
N ILE A 319 -13.91 17.76 -5.85
CA ILE A 319 -12.72 16.93 -5.64
C ILE A 319 -11.61 17.25 -6.63
N ARG A 320 -11.95 17.66 -7.86
CA ARG A 320 -10.97 18.05 -8.88
C ARG A 320 -10.33 19.36 -8.52
N GLU A 321 -11.10 20.31 -7.97
CA GLU A 321 -10.55 21.54 -7.41
C GLU A 321 -9.58 21.23 -6.25
N LEU A 322 -9.99 20.38 -5.29
CA LEU A 322 -9.11 19.96 -4.19
C LEU A 322 -7.84 19.26 -4.69
N ALA A 323 -7.96 18.42 -5.72
CA ALA A 323 -6.80 17.81 -6.35
C ALA A 323 -5.90 18.88 -6.95
N ALA A 324 -6.40 19.69 -7.89
CA ALA A 324 -5.62 20.74 -8.57
C ALA A 324 -4.93 21.71 -7.60
N MET A 325 -5.49 21.96 -6.41
CA MET A 325 -4.87 22.79 -5.38
C MET A 325 -3.80 22.09 -4.53
N GLY A 326 -3.54 20.79 -4.73
CA GLY A 326 -2.72 20.02 -3.80
C GLY A 326 -3.38 19.79 -2.45
N ALA A 327 -4.69 20.02 -2.34
CA ALA A 327 -5.43 19.97 -1.09
C ALA A 327 -5.83 18.55 -0.66
N LEU A 328 -5.73 17.56 -1.55
CA LEU A 328 -5.93 16.13 -1.24
C LEU A 328 -4.69 15.48 -0.64
N ASN A 329 -4.20 16.06 0.44
CA ASN A 329 -3.19 15.47 1.29
C ASN A 329 -3.56 15.64 2.77
N TRP A 330 -2.98 14.78 3.60
CA TRP A 330 -3.29 14.72 5.02
C TRP A 330 -3.02 16.06 5.75
N GLY A 331 -1.95 16.76 5.40
CA GLY A 331 -1.60 18.06 5.98
C GLY A 331 -2.64 19.13 5.66
N SER A 332 -3.06 19.22 4.40
CA SER A 332 -4.06 20.17 3.93
C SER A 332 -5.44 19.90 4.54
N VAL A 333 -5.92 18.65 4.52
CA VAL A 333 -7.22 18.29 5.13
C VAL A 333 -7.23 18.58 6.64
N ARG A 334 -6.13 18.30 7.34
CA ARG A 334 -5.98 18.66 8.75
C ARG A 334 -6.01 20.19 8.95
N HIS A 335 -5.38 20.96 8.07
CA HIS A 335 -5.40 22.41 8.14
C HIS A 335 -6.83 22.96 7.93
N PHE A 336 -7.56 22.47 6.92
CA PHE A 336 -8.93 22.90 6.65
C PHE A 336 -9.87 22.62 7.83
N THR A 337 -9.82 21.41 8.36
CA THR A 337 -10.69 20.99 9.46
C THR A 337 -10.39 21.72 10.77
N LYS A 338 -9.12 21.98 11.09
CA LYS A 338 -8.74 22.65 12.34
C LYS A 338 -8.86 24.18 12.29
N ASN A 339 -8.55 24.78 11.15
CA ASN A 339 -8.32 26.23 11.07
C ASN A 339 -9.35 26.97 10.23
N ARG A 340 -10.15 26.29 9.40
CA ARG A 340 -11.11 26.92 8.48
C ARG A 340 -12.56 26.53 8.71
N GLY A 341 -12.86 25.89 9.84
CA GLY A 341 -14.21 25.41 10.17
C GLY A 341 -14.76 24.38 9.17
N CYS A 342 -13.90 23.76 8.35
CA CYS A 342 -14.34 22.76 7.40
C CYS A 342 -14.71 21.47 8.12
N ARG A 343 -15.73 20.77 7.62
CA ARG A 343 -16.18 19.48 8.16
C ARG A 343 -15.83 18.37 7.20
N LEU A 344 -15.31 17.28 7.77
CA LEU A 344 -15.12 16.02 7.07
C LEU A 344 -16.34 15.14 7.28
N VAL A 345 -16.86 14.54 6.22
CA VAL A 345 -17.98 13.59 6.28
C VAL A 345 -17.55 12.31 5.58
N GLU A 346 -17.73 11.21 6.29
CA GLU A 346 -17.47 9.86 5.77
C GLU A 346 -18.45 9.51 4.65
N ASN A 347 -18.02 8.64 3.76
CA ASN A 347 -18.87 8.05 2.73
C ASN A 347 -19.99 7.24 3.40
N SER A 348 -21.20 7.38 2.86
CA SER A 348 -22.39 6.68 3.34
C SER A 348 -22.33 5.18 3.03
N PHE A 349 -23.24 4.40 3.64
CA PHE A 349 -23.40 2.99 3.27
C PHE A 349 -23.76 2.84 1.78
N GLU A 350 -24.59 3.72 1.25
CA GLU A 350 -25.04 3.71 -0.13
C GLU A 350 -23.87 3.90 -1.10
N GLU A 351 -22.93 4.81 -0.79
CA GLU A 351 -21.71 5.00 -1.57
C GLU A 351 -20.76 3.80 -1.47
N LEU A 352 -20.58 3.26 -0.24
CA LEU A 352 -19.78 2.05 -0.04
C LEU A 352 -20.36 0.85 -0.80
N ARG A 353 -21.67 0.73 -0.85
CA ARG A 353 -22.39 -0.28 -1.65
C ARG A 353 -22.12 -0.07 -3.14
N ALA A 354 -22.35 1.14 -3.65
CA ALA A 354 -22.19 1.45 -5.07
C ALA A 354 -20.76 1.18 -5.58
N VAL A 355 -19.73 1.56 -4.81
CA VAL A 355 -18.34 1.27 -5.19
C VAL A 355 -17.99 -0.21 -5.09
N THR A 356 -18.65 -0.95 -4.20
CA THR A 356 -18.49 -2.40 -4.06
C THR A 356 -19.12 -3.13 -5.23
N ASP A 357 -20.32 -2.72 -5.65
CA ASP A 357 -21.00 -3.25 -6.84
C ASP A 357 -20.16 -3.02 -8.11
N LEU A 358 -19.54 -1.84 -8.21
CA LEU A 358 -18.59 -1.53 -9.29
C LEU A 358 -17.38 -2.47 -9.29
N LEU A 359 -16.76 -2.71 -8.13
CA LEU A 359 -15.63 -3.65 -8.00
C LEU A 359 -16.06 -5.09 -8.31
N TRP A 360 -17.22 -5.50 -7.81
CA TRP A 360 -17.78 -6.83 -8.05
C TRP A 360 -18.02 -7.06 -9.54
N SER A 361 -18.69 -6.12 -10.22
CA SER A 361 -18.94 -6.17 -11.67
C SER A 361 -17.64 -6.27 -12.47
N ARG A 362 -16.63 -5.42 -12.14
CA ARG A 362 -15.32 -5.40 -12.81
C ARG A 362 -14.45 -6.62 -12.58
N SER A 363 -14.76 -7.42 -11.56
CA SER A 363 -14.01 -8.62 -11.19
C SER A 363 -14.83 -9.90 -11.40
N SER A 364 -15.79 -9.86 -12.32
CA SER A 364 -16.65 -11.00 -12.69
C SER A 364 -15.89 -12.20 -13.27
N ASP A 365 -14.64 -11.99 -13.69
CA ASP A 365 -13.69 -13.01 -14.12
C ASP A 365 -13.16 -13.89 -12.97
N CYS A 366 -13.46 -13.56 -11.71
CA CYS A 366 -12.97 -14.26 -10.52
C CYS A 366 -14.13 -14.89 -9.72
N PRO A 367 -14.65 -16.07 -10.14
CA PRO A 367 -15.81 -16.71 -9.51
C PRO A 367 -15.49 -17.41 -8.17
N SER A 368 -14.21 -17.70 -7.91
CA SER A 368 -13.69 -18.37 -6.73
C SER A 368 -12.51 -17.58 -6.14
N TRP A 369 -11.67 -18.22 -5.32
CA TRP A 369 -10.43 -17.62 -4.85
C TRP A 369 -9.52 -17.24 -6.01
N ARG A 370 -8.97 -16.03 -5.95
CA ARG A 370 -8.11 -15.47 -7.01
C ARG A 370 -6.83 -16.33 -7.14
N PRO A 371 -6.44 -16.75 -8.35
CA PRO A 371 -5.12 -17.33 -8.58
C PRO A 371 -4.06 -16.26 -8.29
N PRO A 372 -2.84 -16.66 -7.92
CA PRO A 372 -1.84 -15.67 -7.59
C PRO A 372 -1.51 -14.88 -8.89
N ALA A 373 -1.18 -13.59 -8.76
CA ALA A 373 -0.65 -12.70 -9.83
C ALA A 373 0.27 -13.45 -10.85
N PRO A 374 0.58 -13.04 -12.08
CA PRO A 374 1.87 -13.41 -12.68
C PRO A 374 2.98 -12.48 -12.13
N VAL A 375 4.21 -12.97 -11.88
CA VAL A 375 5.30 -12.07 -11.46
C VAL A 375 5.73 -11.33 -12.71
N PRO A 376 5.65 -9.99 -12.76
CA PRO A 376 6.13 -9.26 -13.91
C PRO A 376 7.62 -9.54 -14.08
N MET A 377 8.00 -10.06 -15.25
CA MET A 377 9.39 -10.27 -15.69
C MET A 377 9.72 -9.33 -16.85
N PRO A 378 9.61 -8.01 -16.65
CA PRO A 378 9.78 -7.07 -17.73
C PRO A 378 11.27 -6.93 -18.06
N ALA A 379 11.59 -6.61 -19.31
CA ALA A 379 12.98 -6.39 -19.72
C ALA A 379 13.58 -5.23 -18.90
N PRO A 380 14.68 -5.46 -18.16
CA PRO A 380 15.31 -4.44 -17.33
C PRO A 380 15.88 -3.31 -18.20
N THR A 381 15.76 -2.06 -17.73
CA THR A 381 16.27 -0.87 -18.44
C THR A 381 17.73 -0.55 -18.07
N ASN A 382 18.23 -1.14 -16.99
CA ASN A 382 19.51 -0.84 -16.33
C ASN A 382 19.70 0.65 -15.98
N ARG A 383 18.58 1.35 -15.78
CA ARG A 383 18.50 2.75 -15.36
C ARG A 383 17.16 3.00 -14.68
N ILE A 384 17.14 3.89 -13.70
CA ILE A 384 15.91 4.37 -13.09
C ILE A 384 15.52 5.65 -13.81
N ASP A 385 14.51 5.55 -14.66
CA ASP A 385 13.87 6.71 -15.23
C ASP A 385 12.67 7.05 -14.35
N PHE A 386 12.77 8.10 -13.53
CA PHE A 386 11.57 8.66 -12.93
C PHE A 386 10.79 9.35 -14.04
N LEU A 387 9.67 8.74 -14.42
CA LEU A 387 8.86 9.25 -15.52
C LEU A 387 8.26 10.60 -15.07
N GLN A 388 8.52 11.62 -15.89
CA GLN A 388 8.03 12.99 -15.72
C GLN A 388 7.11 13.32 -16.89
N PRO A 389 5.89 13.85 -16.63
CA PRO A 389 5.16 13.80 -15.36
C PRO A 389 4.82 12.34 -14.95
N TYR A 390 4.38 12.09 -13.71
CA TYR A 390 4.02 10.74 -13.21
C TYR A 390 3.29 9.94 -14.29
N CYS A 391 3.72 8.70 -14.54
CA CYS A 391 3.18 7.92 -15.65
C CYS A 391 1.72 7.48 -15.47
N ARG A 392 1.11 7.69 -14.29
CA ARG A 392 -0.18 7.08 -13.94
C ARG A 392 -1.10 8.04 -13.20
N SER A 393 -2.27 8.24 -13.78
CA SER A 393 -3.43 8.86 -13.12
C SER A 393 -3.96 7.96 -12.01
N VAL A 394 -4.35 8.55 -10.88
CA VAL A 394 -5.16 7.85 -9.87
C VAL A 394 -6.62 7.92 -10.28
N THR A 395 -7.34 6.79 -10.16
CA THR A 395 -8.80 6.77 -10.37
C THR A 395 -9.49 7.18 -9.08
N VAL A 396 -10.08 8.36 -9.07
CA VAL A 396 -11.00 8.82 -8.02
C VAL A 396 -12.43 8.50 -8.47
N VAL A 397 -13.23 7.94 -7.57
CA VAL A 397 -14.63 7.56 -7.82
C VAL A 397 -15.54 8.34 -6.88
N GLU A 398 -16.62 8.89 -7.44
CA GLU A 398 -17.68 9.59 -6.72
C GLU A 398 -19.07 9.19 -7.23
N PHE A 399 -20.06 9.34 -6.36
CA PHE A 399 -21.48 9.06 -6.63
C PHE A 399 -22.34 10.27 -6.25
N PRO A 400 -22.40 11.33 -7.10
CA PRO A 400 -23.04 12.60 -6.78
C PRO A 400 -24.49 12.52 -6.29
N GLU A 401 -25.27 11.60 -6.86
CA GLU A 401 -26.65 11.31 -6.50
C GLU A 401 -26.83 10.69 -5.11
N LEU A 402 -25.77 10.11 -4.54
CA LEU A 402 -25.75 9.51 -3.21
C LEU A 402 -25.18 10.44 -2.13
N TRP A 403 -24.74 11.64 -2.51
CA TRP A 403 -24.13 12.54 -1.55
C TRP A 403 -25.11 12.98 -0.46
N PRO A 404 -24.63 13.21 0.77
CA PRO A 404 -25.44 13.79 1.82
C PRO A 404 -26.05 15.11 1.36
N LYS A 405 -27.38 15.25 1.45
CA LYS A 405 -28.05 16.53 1.22
C LYS A 405 -27.66 17.49 2.35
N SER A 406 -27.28 18.71 1.97
CA SER A 406 -26.88 19.80 2.88
C SER A 406 -28.00 20.23 3.80
#